data_AF-A0A836KTS1-F1
#
_entry.id   AF-A0A836KTS1-F1
#
_cell.length_a   1.000
_cell.length_b   1.000
_cell.length_c   1.000
_cell.angle_alpha   90.00
_cell.angle_beta   90.00
_cell.angle_gamma   90.00
#
_symmetry.space_group_name_H-M   'P 1'
#
loop_
_entity.id
_entity.type
_entity.pdbx_description
1 polymer ?
#
loop_
_entity_poly.entity_id
_entity_poly.type
_entity_poly.pdbx_seq_one_letter_code
_entity_poly.pdbx_strand_id
1 'polypeptide(L)'
;MSSQNLEDVAETDYHRPSGGASAVERMDKEAIREELRRLDGQKAALERKLTDALQYLASTPVGLRGRLLNDEGFPRDDCDLYAVRTARNTADCTRNDLRAVSDRLHCLLNELHRQTQEEAQLQMVQDAATRRQRQAAAEKRAQRMAELQRVSRLKPCLVVAKVDASSPAEEAGLSVGMQILQYGAVTQAELIAEGMQALARETATHEGKPIVVWVRKPGELEDDPSELVVVPQRWHGLGLLGCALDRVDDNA
;
A
#
# COMPACT_ATOMS: atom_id res chain seq x y z
N MET A 1 15.33 18.56 50.62
CA MET A 1 14.23 18.22 49.70
C MET A 1 14.75 17.14 48.77
N SER A 2 14.09 15.97 48.77
CA SER A 2 14.06 14.98 47.69
C SER A 2 15.40 14.25 47.39
N SER A 3 15.49 12.93 47.26
CA SER A 3 14.50 11.91 46.93
C SER A 3 14.97 10.56 47.49
N GLN A 4 14.06 9.81 48.12
CA GLN A 4 14.19 8.36 48.27
C GLN A 4 13.65 7.72 47.00
N ASN A 5 14.48 7.00 46.25
CA ASN A 5 14.03 6.11 45.18
C ASN A 5 13.63 4.78 45.84
N LEU A 6 12.33 4.53 45.89
CA LEU A 6 11.74 3.27 46.31
C LEU A 6 10.88 2.76 45.15
N GLU A 7 11.51 2.10 44.20
CA GLU A 7 10.82 1.29 43.19
C GLU A 7 11.46 -0.11 43.21
N ASP A 8 11.07 -0.88 44.22
CA ASP A 8 11.20 -2.34 44.19
C ASP A 8 9.78 -2.88 44.00
N VAL A 9 9.28 -2.73 42.77
CA VAL A 9 8.03 -3.37 42.35
C VAL A 9 8.42 -4.73 41.80
N ALA A 10 8.21 -5.74 42.64
CA ALA A 10 8.40 -7.14 42.31
C ALA A 10 7.78 -7.47 40.95
N GLU A 11 8.66 -7.88 40.01
CA GLU A 11 8.32 -8.62 38.81
C GLU A 11 7.51 -9.85 39.24
N THR A 12 6.19 -9.74 39.13
CA THR A 12 5.32 -10.91 39.24
C THR A 12 5.43 -11.62 37.90
N ASP A 13 6.29 -12.64 37.86
CA ASP A 13 6.40 -13.59 36.76
C ASP A 13 5.01 -14.16 36.45
N TYR A 14 4.34 -13.58 35.45
CA TYR A 14 3.18 -14.16 34.83
C TYR A 14 3.66 -15.38 34.05
N HIS A 15 3.46 -16.55 34.66
CA HIS A 15 3.67 -17.84 34.00
C HIS A 15 2.78 -17.91 32.76
N ARG A 16 3.35 -17.59 31.60
CA ARG A 16 2.70 -17.61 30.29
C ARG A 16 2.42 -19.08 29.93
N PRO A 17 1.16 -19.50 29.77
CA PRO A 17 0.87 -20.86 29.31
C PRO A 17 1.29 -20.96 27.83
N SER A 18 2.48 -21.52 27.61
CA SER A 18 3.15 -21.67 26.31
C SER A 18 2.37 -22.53 25.28
N GLY A 19 1.33 -23.25 25.70
CA GLY A 19 0.60 -24.19 24.83
C GLY A 19 -0.60 -23.62 24.06
N GLY A 20 -1.11 -22.43 24.41
CA GLY A 20 -2.40 -21.93 23.90
C GLY A 20 -2.35 -20.98 22.70
N ALA A 21 -1.17 -20.43 22.37
CA ALA A 21 -1.01 -19.37 21.37
C ALA A 21 -1.14 -19.89 19.93
N SER A 22 -0.54 -21.04 19.60
CA SER A 22 -0.52 -21.56 18.22
C SER A 22 -1.88 -22.06 17.68
N ALA A 23 -2.86 -22.24 18.57
CA ALA A 23 -4.24 -22.54 18.19
C ALA A 23 -5.04 -21.27 17.92
N VAL A 24 -4.73 -20.16 18.60
CA VAL A 24 -5.43 -18.87 18.44
C VAL A 24 -5.04 -18.19 17.15
N GLU A 25 -3.76 -18.26 16.79
CA GLU A 25 -3.18 -17.66 15.57
C GLU A 25 -3.78 -18.21 14.27
N ARG A 26 -4.43 -19.38 14.31
CA ARG A 26 -5.04 -20.04 13.15
C ARG A 26 -6.56 -19.84 13.05
N MET A 27 -7.17 -19.06 13.95
CA MET A 27 -8.61 -18.85 13.96
C MET A 27 -9.03 -17.71 13.04
N ASP A 28 -10.15 -17.89 12.34
CA ASP A 28 -10.78 -16.84 11.55
C ASP A 28 -11.34 -15.71 12.43
N LYS A 29 -11.41 -14.48 11.90
CA LYS A 29 -11.91 -13.30 12.63
C LYS A 29 -13.30 -13.49 13.22
N GLU A 30 -14.20 -14.10 12.46
CA GLU A 30 -15.56 -14.36 12.92
C GLU A 30 -15.59 -15.38 14.06
N ALA A 31 -14.75 -16.43 13.97
CA ALA A 31 -14.58 -17.40 15.04
C ALA A 31 -13.98 -16.75 16.30
N ILE A 32 -13.00 -15.86 16.15
CA ILE A 32 -12.42 -15.09 17.27
C ILE A 32 -13.50 -14.22 17.93
N ARG A 33 -14.32 -13.50 17.16
CA ARG A 33 -15.40 -12.66 17.70
C ARG A 33 -16.46 -13.47 18.44
N GLU A 34 -16.84 -14.63 17.91
CA GLU A 34 -17.82 -15.49 18.55
C GLU A 34 -17.27 -16.09 19.86
N GLU A 35 -16.02 -16.54 19.82
CA GLU A 35 -15.34 -17.04 21.01
C GLU A 35 -15.16 -15.96 22.09
N LEU A 36 -14.87 -14.71 21.70
CA LEU A 36 -14.82 -13.57 22.62
C LEU A 36 -16.18 -13.35 23.32
N ARG A 37 -17.30 -13.38 22.59
CA ARG A 37 -18.64 -13.25 23.17
C ARG A 37 -18.95 -14.39 24.12
N ARG A 38 -18.58 -15.62 23.75
CA ARG A 38 -18.76 -16.82 24.58
C ARG A 38 -17.99 -16.70 25.89
N LEU A 39 -16.72 -16.28 25.82
CA LEU A 39 -15.87 -16.09 27.00
C LEU A 39 -16.32 -14.93 27.88
N ASP A 40 -16.85 -13.84 27.31
CA ASP A 40 -17.43 -12.73 28.06
C ASP A 40 -18.66 -13.17 28.87
N GLY A 41 -19.54 -13.97 28.26
CA GLY A 41 -20.65 -14.61 28.96
C GLY A 41 -20.21 -15.54 30.09
N GLN A 42 -19.15 -16.34 29.86
CA GLN A 42 -18.57 -17.20 30.89
C GLN A 42 -17.93 -16.40 32.03
N LYS A 43 -17.19 -15.34 31.70
CA LYS A 43 -16.61 -14.41 32.67
C LYS A 43 -17.68 -13.82 33.58
N ALA A 44 -18.76 -13.28 33.00
CA ALA A 44 -19.86 -12.72 33.77
C ALA A 44 -20.58 -13.76 34.67
N ALA A 45 -20.61 -15.03 34.28
CA ALA A 45 -21.13 -16.11 35.12
C ALA A 45 -20.20 -16.44 36.30
N LEU A 46 -18.88 -16.50 36.04
CA LEU A 46 -17.86 -16.72 37.07
C LEU A 46 -17.79 -15.54 38.06
N GLU A 47 -17.89 -14.30 37.59
CA GLU A 47 -17.91 -13.10 38.44
C GLU A 47 -19.13 -13.07 39.36
N ARG A 48 -20.31 -13.47 38.87
CA ARG A 48 -21.51 -13.64 39.71
C ARG A 48 -21.29 -14.70 40.78
N LYS A 49 -20.82 -15.89 40.38
CA LYS A 49 -20.51 -16.99 41.32
C LYS A 49 -19.49 -16.59 42.39
N LEU A 50 -18.46 -15.82 42.00
CA LEU A 50 -17.45 -15.31 42.92
C LEU A 50 -18.06 -14.31 43.89
N THR A 51 -18.85 -13.37 43.39
CA THR A 51 -19.57 -12.37 44.20
C THR A 51 -20.46 -13.06 45.24
N ASP A 52 -21.26 -14.04 44.84
CA ASP A 52 -22.16 -14.78 45.73
C ASP A 52 -21.39 -15.50 46.84
N ALA A 53 -20.29 -16.19 46.49
CA ALA A 53 -19.44 -16.89 47.45
C ALA A 53 -18.77 -15.91 48.43
N LEU A 54 -18.31 -14.76 47.96
CA LEU A 54 -17.71 -13.73 48.81
C LEU A 54 -18.74 -13.06 49.72
N GLN A 55 -19.95 -12.81 49.22
CA GLN A 55 -21.04 -12.25 50.02
C GLN A 55 -21.44 -13.20 51.15
N TYR A 56 -21.58 -14.49 50.86
CA TYR A 56 -21.83 -15.52 51.88
C TYR A 56 -20.71 -15.60 52.94
N LEU A 57 -19.46 -15.57 52.50
CA LEU A 57 -18.32 -15.57 53.41
C LEU A 57 -18.28 -14.31 54.27
N ALA A 58 -18.64 -13.15 53.71
CA ALA A 58 -18.72 -11.87 54.44
C ALA A 58 -19.83 -11.86 55.49
N SER A 59 -20.94 -12.59 55.28
CA SER A 59 -21.99 -12.75 56.30
C SER A 59 -21.61 -13.69 57.44
N THR A 60 -20.49 -14.42 57.32
CA THR A 60 -20.06 -15.41 58.32
C THR A 60 -18.91 -14.85 59.19
N PRO A 61 -18.87 -15.08 60.51
CA PRO A 61 -17.85 -14.52 61.42
C PRO A 61 -16.40 -14.88 61.07
N VAL A 62 -16.17 -16.00 60.38
CA VAL A 62 -14.83 -16.45 59.98
C VAL A 62 -14.33 -15.86 58.67
N GLY A 63 -15.20 -15.29 57.82
CA GLY A 63 -14.80 -14.70 56.53
C GLY A 63 -14.02 -15.65 55.60
N LEU A 64 -13.22 -15.07 54.70
CA LEU A 64 -12.44 -15.82 53.70
C LEU A 64 -11.21 -16.54 54.29
N ARG A 65 -10.57 -16.00 55.34
CA ARG A 65 -9.30 -16.52 55.89
C ARG A 65 -9.30 -16.79 57.39
N GLY A 66 -10.39 -16.52 58.11
CA GLY A 66 -10.45 -16.72 59.55
C GLY A 66 -10.35 -18.19 59.97
N ARG A 67 -9.96 -18.38 61.23
CA ARG A 67 -9.79 -19.69 61.87
C ARG A 67 -11.15 -20.39 62.05
N LEU A 68 -11.20 -21.69 61.74
CA LEU A 68 -12.40 -22.54 61.86
C LEU A 68 -12.56 -23.21 63.24
N LEU A 69 -11.57 -23.05 64.10
CA LEU A 69 -11.54 -23.54 65.46
C LEU A 69 -11.77 -22.38 66.44
N ASN A 70 -12.40 -22.66 67.56
CA ASN A 70 -12.47 -21.75 68.70
C ASN A 70 -11.12 -21.70 69.45
N ASP A 71 -11.04 -20.87 70.50
CA ASP A 71 -9.82 -20.68 71.29
C ASP A 71 -9.42 -21.94 72.09
N GLU A 72 -10.37 -22.83 72.34
CA GLU A 72 -10.19 -24.12 73.02
C GLU A 72 -9.74 -25.25 72.06
N GLY A 73 -9.69 -24.98 70.75
CA GLY A 73 -9.25 -25.94 69.73
C GLY A 73 -10.34 -26.85 69.17
N PHE A 74 -11.61 -26.59 69.47
CA PHE A 74 -12.77 -27.31 68.95
C PHE A 74 -13.40 -26.61 67.73
N PRO A 75 -14.13 -27.32 66.86
CA PRO A 75 -14.89 -26.72 65.76
C PRO A 75 -15.84 -25.62 66.27
N ARG A 76 -15.88 -24.47 65.60
CA ARG A 76 -16.83 -23.38 65.89
C ARG A 76 -18.28 -23.85 65.72
N ASP A 77 -19.15 -23.44 66.63
CA ASP A 77 -20.58 -23.73 66.68
C ASP A 77 -21.45 -22.59 66.13
N ASP A 78 -20.90 -21.37 66.06
CA ASP A 78 -21.57 -20.16 65.59
C ASP A 78 -21.75 -20.07 64.06
N CYS A 79 -21.19 -21.01 63.30
CA CYS A 79 -21.32 -21.05 61.85
C CYS A 79 -21.18 -22.46 61.27
N ASP A 80 -21.77 -22.68 60.09
CA ASP A 80 -21.60 -23.92 59.35
C ASP A 80 -20.22 -23.98 58.68
N LEU A 81 -19.29 -24.69 59.33
CA LEU A 81 -17.92 -24.88 58.85
C LEU A 81 -17.83 -25.60 57.50
N TYR A 82 -18.76 -26.50 57.20
CA TYR A 82 -18.79 -27.22 55.94
C TYR A 82 -19.15 -26.27 54.80
N ALA A 83 -20.20 -25.46 54.99
CA ALA A 83 -20.60 -24.45 54.02
C ALA A 83 -19.53 -23.38 53.83
N VAL A 84 -18.86 -22.92 54.90
CA VAL A 84 -17.73 -21.98 54.80
C VAL A 84 -16.58 -22.59 53.99
N ARG A 85 -16.17 -23.83 54.29
CA ARG A 85 -15.06 -24.46 53.59
C ARG A 85 -15.37 -24.62 52.10
N THR A 86 -16.60 -24.99 51.78
CA THR A 86 -17.10 -25.11 50.41
C THR A 86 -17.11 -23.76 49.69
N ALA A 87 -17.58 -22.70 50.36
CA ALA A 87 -17.60 -21.35 49.80
C ALA A 87 -16.19 -20.78 49.58
N ARG A 88 -15.24 -21.02 50.50
CA ARG A 88 -13.82 -20.65 50.32
C ARG A 88 -13.20 -21.34 49.12
N ASN A 89 -13.37 -22.66 49.03
CA ASN A 89 -12.87 -23.43 47.89
C ASN A 89 -13.51 -22.94 46.58
N THR A 90 -14.81 -22.66 46.59
CA THR A 90 -15.51 -22.11 45.44
C THR A 90 -14.95 -20.76 45.02
N ALA A 91 -14.68 -19.85 45.97
CA ALA A 91 -14.10 -18.55 45.68
C ALA A 91 -12.69 -18.68 45.07
N ASP A 92 -11.84 -19.54 45.63
CA ASP A 92 -10.46 -19.71 45.16
C ASP A 92 -10.40 -20.41 43.78
N CYS A 93 -11.19 -21.46 43.56
CA CYS A 93 -11.33 -22.07 42.23
C CYS A 93 -11.86 -21.05 41.21
N THR A 94 -12.93 -20.32 41.55
CA THR A 94 -13.54 -19.35 40.64
C THR A 94 -12.60 -18.19 40.31
N ARG A 95 -11.74 -17.77 41.24
CA ARG A 95 -10.68 -16.77 40.95
C ARG A 95 -9.67 -17.29 39.94
N ASN A 96 -9.23 -18.54 40.09
CA ASN A 96 -8.28 -19.15 39.16
C ASN A 96 -8.91 -19.32 37.77
N ASP A 97 -10.17 -19.76 37.70
CA ASP A 97 -10.92 -19.88 36.45
C ASP A 97 -11.12 -18.51 35.78
N LEU A 98 -11.46 -17.49 36.56
CA LEU A 98 -11.64 -16.12 36.06
C LEU A 98 -10.33 -15.56 35.47
N ARG A 99 -9.18 -15.85 36.12
CA ARG A 99 -7.86 -15.51 35.59
C ARG A 99 -7.61 -16.21 34.26
N ALA A 100 -7.85 -17.52 34.18
CA ALA A 100 -7.66 -18.28 32.94
C ALA A 100 -8.54 -17.77 31.78
N VAL A 101 -9.81 -17.46 32.05
CA VAL A 101 -10.72 -16.88 31.05
C VAL A 101 -10.25 -15.48 30.61
N SER A 102 -9.79 -14.65 31.55
CA SER A 102 -9.30 -13.30 31.26
C SER A 102 -8.02 -13.32 30.42
N ASP A 103 -7.08 -14.22 30.73
CA ASP A 103 -5.86 -14.42 29.95
C ASP A 103 -6.20 -14.86 28.52
N ARG A 104 -7.18 -15.76 28.37
CA ARG A 104 -7.65 -16.21 27.05
C ARG A 104 -8.31 -15.08 26.25
N LEU A 105 -9.16 -14.28 26.88
CA LEU A 105 -9.78 -13.09 26.27
C LEU A 105 -8.71 -12.12 25.77
N HIS A 106 -7.69 -11.85 26.59
CA HIS A 106 -6.59 -10.96 26.24
C HIS A 106 -5.83 -11.45 25.00
N CYS A 107 -5.50 -12.75 24.93
CA CYS A 107 -4.87 -13.34 23.76
C CYS A 107 -5.72 -13.18 22.49
N LEU A 108 -7.02 -13.48 22.56
CA LEU A 108 -7.92 -13.39 21.41
C LEU A 108 -8.11 -11.95 20.92
N LEU A 109 -8.17 -10.98 21.84
CA LEU A 109 -8.29 -9.58 21.50
C LEU A 109 -7.04 -9.04 20.81
N ASN A 110 -5.85 -9.41 21.31
CA ASN A 110 -4.59 -9.04 20.69
C ASN A 110 -4.47 -9.63 19.28
N GLU A 111 -4.89 -10.88 19.09
CA GLU A 111 -4.88 -11.51 17.77
C GLU A 111 -5.84 -10.81 16.79
N LEU A 112 -7.06 -10.49 17.23
CA LEU A 112 -8.00 -9.73 16.41
C LEU A 112 -7.44 -8.35 16.02
N HIS A 113 -6.76 -7.68 16.95
CA HIS A 113 -6.12 -6.39 16.69
C HIS A 113 -4.98 -6.53 15.68
N ARG A 114 -4.10 -7.53 15.86
CA ARG A 114 -3.00 -7.85 14.93
C ARG A 114 -3.52 -8.08 13.51
N GLN A 115 -4.50 -8.97 13.34
CA GLN A 115 -5.06 -9.27 12.03
C GLN A 115 -5.77 -8.06 11.38
N THR A 116 -6.34 -7.16 12.18
CA THR A 116 -6.98 -5.94 11.66
C THR A 116 -5.93 -4.89 11.26
N GLN A 117 -4.85 -4.78 12.03
CA GLN A 117 -3.74 -3.88 11.72
C GLN A 117 -3.00 -4.30 10.45
N GLU A 118 -2.77 -5.60 10.26
CA GLU A 118 -2.13 -6.14 9.05
C GLU A 118 -2.95 -5.84 7.79
N GLU A 119 -4.27 -6.04 7.84
CA GLU A 119 -5.16 -5.68 6.72
C GLU A 119 -5.15 -4.18 6.42
N ALA A 120 -5.21 -3.34 7.46
CA ALA A 120 -5.15 -1.89 7.29
C ALA A 120 -3.82 -1.46 6.66
N GLN A 121 -2.70 -2.05 7.07
CA GLN A 121 -1.39 -1.79 6.47
C GLN A 121 -1.32 -2.21 5.00
N LEU A 122 -1.82 -3.40 4.67
CA LEU A 122 -1.88 -3.88 3.29
C LEU A 122 -2.73 -2.95 2.41
N GLN A 123 -3.88 -2.50 2.93
CA GLN A 123 -4.74 -1.55 2.23
C GLN A 123 -4.05 -0.20 2.01
N MET A 124 -3.37 0.33 3.03
CA MET A 124 -2.60 1.58 2.89
C MET A 124 -1.49 1.49 1.83
N VAL A 125 -0.78 0.36 1.76
CA VAL A 125 0.27 0.13 0.77
C VAL A 125 -0.33 0.07 -0.65
N GLN A 126 -1.45 -0.62 -0.82
CA GLN A 126 -2.15 -0.71 -2.11
C GLN A 126 -2.68 0.66 -2.57
N ASP A 127 -3.26 1.44 -1.65
CA ASP A 127 -3.75 2.78 -1.93
C ASP A 127 -2.60 3.73 -2.29
N ALA A 128 -1.46 3.65 -1.58
CA ALA A 128 -0.27 4.42 -1.89
C ALA A 128 0.31 4.08 -3.26
N ALA A 129 0.37 2.79 -3.61
CA ALA A 129 0.82 2.34 -4.94
C ALA A 129 -0.11 2.87 -6.05
N THR A 130 -1.42 2.79 -5.85
CA THR A 130 -2.42 3.30 -6.80
C THR A 130 -2.31 4.82 -6.98
N ARG A 131 -2.13 5.56 -5.88
CA ARG A 131 -1.91 7.03 -5.94
C ARG A 131 -0.63 7.37 -6.71
N ARG A 132 0.48 6.66 -6.44
CA ARG A 132 1.75 6.86 -7.14
C ARG A 132 1.64 6.59 -8.63
N GLN A 133 0.92 5.53 -9.03
CA GLN A 133 0.65 5.24 -10.44
C GLN A 133 -0.18 6.34 -11.11
N ARG A 134 -1.24 6.83 -10.45
CA ARG A 134 -2.06 7.94 -10.96
C ARG A 134 -1.25 9.22 -11.09
N GLN A 135 -0.39 9.54 -10.13
CA GLN A 135 0.50 10.70 -10.18
C GLN A 135 1.48 10.58 -11.35
N ALA A 136 2.17 9.44 -11.50
CA ALA A 136 3.10 9.22 -12.61
C ALA A 136 2.40 9.30 -13.98
N ALA A 137 1.15 8.80 -14.10
CA ALA A 137 0.37 8.92 -15.31
C ALA A 137 -0.05 10.37 -15.60
N ALA A 138 -0.43 11.13 -14.56
CA ALA A 138 -0.77 12.55 -14.69
C ALA A 138 0.45 13.39 -15.09
N GLU A 139 1.62 13.13 -14.50
CA GLU A 139 2.89 13.78 -14.86
C GLU A 139 3.27 13.48 -16.31
N LYS A 140 3.21 12.22 -16.76
CA LYS A 140 3.45 11.85 -18.17
C LYS A 140 2.49 12.56 -19.12
N ARG A 141 1.20 12.66 -18.76
CA ARG A 141 0.20 13.37 -19.56
C ARG A 141 0.48 14.88 -19.63
N ALA A 142 0.87 15.49 -18.51
CA ALA A 142 1.24 16.90 -18.46
C ALA A 142 2.50 17.18 -19.29
N GLN A 143 3.51 16.31 -19.21
CA GLN A 143 4.71 16.39 -20.04
C GLN A 143 4.38 16.29 -21.54
N ARG A 144 3.55 15.32 -21.95
CA ARG A 144 3.10 15.20 -23.35
C ARG A 144 2.34 16.43 -23.82
N MET A 145 1.47 16.99 -22.99
CA MET A 145 0.71 18.20 -23.32
C MET A 145 1.62 19.43 -23.45
N ALA A 146 2.63 19.57 -22.57
CA ALA A 146 3.61 20.64 -22.67
C ALA A 146 4.47 20.52 -23.94
N GLU A 147 4.85 19.30 -24.32
CA GLU A 147 5.61 19.04 -25.53
C GLU A 147 4.80 19.38 -26.79
N LEU A 148 3.54 18.94 -26.86
CA LEU A 148 2.60 19.31 -27.94
C LEU A 148 2.47 20.83 -28.09
N GLN A 149 2.32 21.56 -26.98
CA GLN A 149 2.27 23.03 -27.00
C GLN A 149 3.58 23.70 -27.41
N ARG A 150 4.72 23.06 -27.14
CA ARG A 150 6.04 23.56 -27.57
C ARG A 150 6.19 23.39 -29.07
N VAL A 151 5.89 22.20 -29.60
CA VAL A 151 6.05 21.91 -31.03
C VAL A 151 5.01 22.61 -31.90
N SER A 152 3.82 22.92 -31.37
CA SER A 152 2.80 23.67 -32.13
C SER A 152 3.20 25.10 -32.42
N ARG A 153 4.09 25.68 -31.60
CA ARG A 153 4.66 27.03 -31.79
C ARG A 153 5.87 27.05 -32.72
N LEU A 154 6.42 25.89 -33.10
CA LEU A 154 7.54 25.83 -34.04
C LEU A 154 7.04 26.09 -35.47
N LYS A 155 7.88 26.73 -36.26
CA LYS A 155 7.65 26.86 -37.69
C LYS A 155 8.07 25.58 -38.43
N PRO A 156 7.35 25.18 -39.49
CA PRO A 156 7.80 24.12 -40.39
C PRO A 156 9.21 24.39 -40.94
N CYS A 157 10.07 23.37 -40.96
CA CYS A 157 11.43 23.46 -41.49
C CYS A 157 11.60 22.69 -42.82
N LEU A 158 10.87 21.59 -42.99
CA LEU A 158 10.98 20.71 -44.15
C LEU A 158 9.58 20.31 -44.65
N VAL A 159 9.47 20.02 -45.94
CA VAL A 159 8.29 19.42 -46.55
C VAL A 159 8.67 18.09 -47.17
N VAL A 160 7.82 17.09 -46.99
CA VAL A 160 8.01 15.77 -47.60
C VAL A 160 7.62 15.84 -49.07
N ALA A 161 8.60 15.82 -49.96
CA ALA A 161 8.40 15.91 -51.40
C ALA A 161 8.10 14.55 -52.03
N LYS A 162 8.77 13.50 -51.54
CA LYS A 162 8.60 12.14 -52.02
C LYS A 162 8.81 11.14 -50.89
N VAL A 163 8.01 10.08 -50.88
CA VAL A 163 8.22 8.91 -50.03
C VAL A 163 8.25 7.69 -50.96
N ASP A 164 9.26 6.85 -50.82
CA ASP A 164 9.38 5.60 -51.57
C ASP A 164 8.60 4.48 -50.87
N ALA A 165 8.02 3.57 -51.67
CA ALA A 165 7.22 2.47 -51.16
C ALA A 165 8.10 1.47 -50.38
N SER A 166 7.55 0.90 -49.31
CA SER A 166 8.26 -0.01 -48.39
C SER A 166 9.55 0.59 -47.82
N SER A 167 9.59 1.92 -47.70
CA SER A 167 10.69 2.64 -47.05
C SER A 167 10.40 2.81 -45.55
N PRO A 168 11.45 2.97 -44.72
CA PRO A 168 11.26 3.27 -43.29
C PRO A 168 10.45 4.54 -43.02
N ALA A 169 10.46 5.51 -43.95
CA ALA A 169 9.63 6.70 -43.87
C ALA A 169 8.13 6.40 -44.09
N GLU A 170 7.80 5.55 -45.07
CA GLU A 170 6.41 5.12 -45.32
C GLU A 170 5.88 4.27 -44.16
N GLU A 171 6.69 3.33 -43.65
CA GLU A 171 6.35 2.51 -42.48
C GLU A 171 6.08 3.34 -41.22
N ALA A 172 6.79 4.47 -41.08
CA ALA A 172 6.56 5.43 -40.02
C ALA A 172 5.32 6.34 -40.23
N GLY A 173 4.66 6.23 -41.39
CA GLY A 173 3.47 7.02 -41.73
C GLY A 173 3.76 8.40 -42.31
N LEU A 174 4.99 8.69 -42.75
CA LEU A 174 5.26 9.92 -43.49
C LEU A 174 4.57 9.87 -44.85
N SER A 175 3.95 10.97 -45.25
CA SER A 175 3.30 11.09 -46.55
C SER A 175 3.73 12.37 -47.25
N VAL A 176 3.64 12.36 -48.58
CA VAL A 176 3.93 13.52 -49.41
C VAL A 176 3.05 14.70 -49.01
N GLY A 177 3.64 15.89 -48.92
CA GLY A 177 2.99 17.13 -48.50
C GLY A 177 3.02 17.39 -47.00
N MET A 178 3.43 16.43 -46.15
CA MET A 178 3.58 16.69 -44.71
C MET A 178 4.69 17.71 -44.45
N GLN A 179 4.42 18.63 -43.53
CA GLN A 179 5.36 19.64 -43.06
C GLN A 179 6.00 19.18 -41.75
N ILE A 180 7.32 19.06 -41.72
CA ILE A 180 8.07 18.66 -40.53
C ILE A 180 8.38 19.91 -39.70
N LEU A 181 7.98 19.88 -38.44
CA LEU A 181 8.22 20.93 -37.45
C LEU A 181 9.55 20.69 -36.70
N GLN A 182 9.84 19.42 -36.40
CA GLN A 182 11.07 19.00 -35.72
C GLN A 182 11.41 17.56 -36.10
N TYR A 183 12.68 17.30 -36.37
CA TYR A 183 13.20 15.97 -36.67
C TYR A 183 14.28 15.61 -35.65
N GLY A 184 13.97 14.75 -34.68
CA GLY A 184 14.88 14.45 -33.58
C GLY A 184 15.31 15.72 -32.86
N ALA A 185 16.62 15.99 -32.83
CA ALA A 185 17.18 17.24 -32.32
C ALA A 185 17.15 18.44 -33.30
N VAL A 186 16.89 18.19 -34.59
CA VAL A 186 16.98 19.20 -35.65
C VAL A 186 15.67 20.00 -35.73
N THR A 187 15.77 21.30 -35.45
CA THR A 187 14.69 22.29 -35.60
C THR A 187 15.01 23.25 -36.75
N GLN A 188 14.09 24.17 -37.07
CA GLN A 188 14.33 25.18 -38.10
C GLN A 188 15.63 25.98 -37.86
N ALA A 189 15.94 26.34 -36.62
CA ALA A 189 17.14 27.10 -36.27
C ALA A 189 18.43 26.33 -36.61
N GLU A 190 18.48 25.04 -36.26
CA GLU A 190 19.61 24.16 -36.56
C GLU A 190 19.77 23.95 -38.06
N LEU A 191 18.64 23.76 -38.76
CA LEU A 191 18.63 23.62 -40.19
C LEU A 191 19.16 24.90 -40.86
N ILE A 192 18.79 26.09 -40.40
CA ILE A 192 19.32 27.37 -40.92
C ILE A 192 20.84 27.47 -40.72
N ALA A 193 21.36 27.02 -39.58
CA ALA A 193 22.78 27.11 -39.25
C ALA A 193 23.66 26.09 -40.01
N GLU A 194 23.29 24.81 -40.00
CA GLU A 194 24.10 23.69 -40.51
C GLU A 194 23.60 23.12 -41.84
N GLY A 195 22.39 23.49 -42.26
CA GLY A 195 21.76 22.99 -43.48
C GLY A 195 21.30 21.53 -43.40
N MET A 196 21.08 20.92 -44.59
CA MET A 196 20.64 19.51 -44.71
C MET A 196 21.64 18.49 -44.14
N GLN A 197 22.87 18.91 -43.85
CA GLN A 197 23.89 18.04 -43.25
C GLN A 197 23.54 17.68 -41.80
N ALA A 198 22.93 18.58 -41.04
CA ALA A 198 22.46 18.29 -39.67
C ALA A 198 21.46 17.13 -39.66
N LEU A 199 20.54 17.11 -40.62
CA LEU A 199 19.55 16.05 -40.78
C LEU A 199 20.20 14.70 -41.13
N ALA A 200 21.15 14.72 -42.07
CA ALA A 200 21.89 13.52 -42.47
C ALA A 200 22.72 12.95 -41.30
N ARG A 201 23.37 13.82 -40.51
CA ARG A 201 24.13 13.46 -39.31
C ARG A 201 23.23 12.85 -38.25
N GLU A 202 22.09 13.48 -37.96
CA GLU A 202 21.11 13.01 -36.98
C GLU A 202 20.59 11.62 -37.37
N THR A 203 20.24 11.44 -38.63
CA THR A 203 19.75 10.17 -39.19
C THR A 203 20.81 9.07 -39.14
N ALA A 204 22.05 9.37 -39.49
CA ALA A 204 23.15 8.40 -39.45
C ALA A 204 23.51 7.99 -38.02
N THR A 205 23.48 8.93 -37.07
CA THR A 205 23.77 8.67 -35.66
C THR A 205 22.71 7.77 -35.01
N HIS A 206 21.48 7.82 -35.53
CA HIS A 206 20.35 7.03 -35.09
C HIS A 206 20.01 5.87 -36.04
N GLU A 207 20.99 5.35 -36.79
CA GLU A 207 20.78 4.11 -37.56
C GLU A 207 20.36 2.97 -36.61
N GLY A 208 19.20 2.36 -36.89
CA GLY A 208 18.56 1.34 -36.06
C GLY A 208 17.89 1.85 -34.78
N LYS A 209 17.82 3.17 -34.54
CA LYS A 209 17.20 3.77 -33.36
C LYS A 209 16.00 4.63 -33.75
N PRO A 210 14.94 4.69 -32.92
CA PRO A 210 13.78 5.53 -33.21
C PRO A 210 14.12 7.02 -33.10
N ILE A 211 13.73 7.79 -34.11
CA ILE A 211 13.75 9.25 -34.16
C ILE A 211 12.31 9.75 -34.10
N VAL A 212 12.02 10.65 -33.16
CA VAL A 212 10.72 11.32 -33.08
C VAL A 212 10.69 12.48 -34.08
N VAL A 213 9.69 12.47 -34.95
CA VAL A 213 9.48 13.49 -35.99
C VAL A 213 8.10 14.09 -35.78
N TRP A 214 8.08 15.38 -35.50
CA TRP A 214 6.85 16.15 -35.38
C TRP A 214 6.45 16.68 -36.73
N VAL A 215 5.27 16.29 -37.21
CA VAL A 215 4.75 16.68 -38.51
C VAL A 215 3.40 17.37 -38.41
N ARG A 216 3.06 18.13 -39.43
CA ARG A 216 1.79 18.81 -39.60
C ARG A 216 1.29 18.48 -41.00
N LYS A 217 0.03 18.11 -41.13
CA LYS A 217 -0.59 17.86 -42.43
C LYS A 217 -1.25 19.15 -42.92
N PRO A 218 -0.85 19.69 -44.07
CA PRO A 218 -1.55 20.84 -44.64
C PRO A 218 -2.95 20.43 -45.09
N GLY A 219 -3.98 21.11 -44.57
CA GLY A 219 -5.38 20.95 -45.02
C GLY A 219 -6.31 20.13 -44.13
N GLU A 220 -5.85 19.57 -43.01
CA GLU A 220 -6.74 19.08 -41.95
C GLU A 220 -7.28 20.26 -41.11
N LEU A 221 -8.53 20.17 -40.60
CA LEU A 221 -9.17 21.23 -39.81
C LEU A 221 -8.46 21.50 -38.47
N GLU A 222 -7.67 20.54 -37.99
CA GLU A 222 -6.85 20.65 -36.80
C GLU A 222 -5.40 20.86 -37.24
N ASP A 223 -4.87 22.07 -37.05
CA ASP A 223 -3.46 22.44 -37.30
C ASP A 223 -2.51 21.85 -36.22
N ASP A 224 -2.90 20.71 -35.64
CA ASP A 224 -2.26 20.10 -34.49
C ASP A 224 -1.06 19.24 -34.93
N PRO A 225 0.11 19.39 -34.27
CA PRO A 225 1.28 18.56 -34.55
C PRO A 225 1.02 17.09 -34.24
N SER A 226 1.34 16.23 -35.19
CA SER A 226 1.36 14.78 -35.04
C SER A 226 2.77 14.28 -34.74
N GLU A 227 2.90 13.41 -33.75
CA GLU A 227 4.15 12.72 -33.40
C GLU A 227 4.27 11.45 -34.25
N LEU A 228 5.28 11.37 -35.11
CA LEU A 228 5.66 10.15 -35.84
C LEU A 228 7.00 9.64 -35.33
N VAL A 229 7.19 8.32 -35.34
CA VAL A 229 8.46 7.70 -34.94
C VAL A 229 9.04 6.99 -36.14
N VAL A 230 10.16 7.49 -36.63
CA VAL A 230 10.86 6.95 -37.80
C VAL A 230 12.10 6.22 -37.32
N VAL A 231 12.33 5.00 -37.81
CA VAL A 231 13.54 4.23 -37.48
C VAL A 231 14.41 4.17 -38.73
N PRO A 232 15.50 4.95 -38.83
CA PRO A 232 16.38 4.89 -39.98
C PRO A 232 17.06 3.53 -40.06
N GLN A 233 16.91 2.84 -41.17
CA GLN A 233 17.52 1.53 -41.39
C GLN A 233 17.88 1.35 -42.86
N ARG A 234 18.85 0.47 -43.14
CA ARG A 234 19.13 0.06 -44.51
C ARG A 234 17.91 -0.66 -45.08
N TRP A 235 17.48 -0.22 -46.24
CA TRP A 235 16.32 -0.75 -46.94
C TRP A 235 16.71 -1.01 -48.40
N HIS A 236 15.77 -1.49 -49.21
CA HIS A 236 16.03 -1.90 -50.59
C HIS A 236 16.32 -0.74 -51.55
N GLY A 237 16.11 0.51 -51.12
CA GLY A 237 16.44 1.71 -51.87
C GLY A 237 17.71 2.41 -51.38
N LEU A 238 17.84 3.69 -51.72
CA LEU A 238 19.02 4.50 -51.41
C LEU A 238 18.90 5.16 -50.03
N GLY A 239 19.97 5.12 -49.25
CA GLY A 239 20.03 5.76 -47.93
C GLY A 239 19.35 4.96 -46.82
N LEU A 240 18.95 5.66 -45.75
CA LEU A 240 18.43 5.06 -44.51
C LEU A 240 16.93 5.29 -44.26
N LEU A 241 16.28 6.16 -45.04
CA LEU A 241 14.89 6.58 -44.79
C LEU A 241 13.96 6.39 -45.99
N GLY A 242 14.47 6.58 -47.22
CA GLY A 242 13.68 6.51 -48.44
C GLY A 242 12.66 7.64 -48.61
N CYS A 243 13.00 8.85 -48.15
CA CYS A 243 12.20 10.05 -48.40
C CYS A 243 13.06 11.17 -48.99
N ALA A 244 12.46 11.96 -49.88
CA ALA A 244 13.01 13.24 -50.32
C ALA A 244 12.36 14.36 -49.50
N LEU A 245 13.19 15.21 -48.90
CA LEU A 245 12.80 16.29 -48.02
C LEU A 245 13.31 17.60 -48.61
N ASP A 246 12.41 18.54 -48.86
CA ASP A 246 12.73 19.86 -49.35
C ASP A 246 12.61 20.88 -48.21
N ARG A 247 13.43 21.94 -48.26
CA ARG A 247 13.37 22.99 -47.24
C ARG A 247 12.15 23.87 -47.48
N VAL A 248 11.47 24.23 -46.41
CA VAL A 248 10.41 25.24 -46.49
C VAL A 248 11.07 26.61 -46.47
N ASP A 249 11.14 27.26 -47.63
CA ASP A 249 11.59 28.64 -47.73
C ASP A 249 10.44 29.57 -47.30
N ASP A 250 10.66 30.37 -46.24
CA ASP A 250 9.77 31.46 -45.81
C ASP A 250 9.75 32.53 -46.92
N ASN A 251 8.97 32.33 -47.99
CA ASN A 251 8.65 33.37 -48.96
C ASN A 251 7.12 33.47 -49.15
N ALA A 252 6.46 33.99 -48.11
CA ALA A 252 5.18 34.71 -48.16
C ALA A 252 5.00 35.51 -46.86
#